data_AF-A0ABD3G3T5-F1
#
_entry.id   AF-A0ABD3G3T5-F1
#
_cell.length_a   1.000
_cell.length_b   1.000
_cell.length_c   1.000
_cell.angle_alpha   90.00
_cell.angle_beta   90.00
_cell.angle_gamma   90.00
#
_symmetry.space_group_name_H-M   'P 1'
#
loop_
_entity.id
_entity.type
_entity.pdbx_description
1 polymer ?
#
loop_
_entity_poly.entity_id
_entity_poly.type
_entity_poly.pdbx_seq_one_letter_code
_entity_poly.pdbx_strand_id
1 'polypeptide(L)' 'MELKLSLATLFSKFDIKTVENPWEMTYEFSLTIPVKGPMEVLVTPLTVTADSA' A
#
# COMPACT_ATOMS: atom_id res chain seq x y z
N MET A 1 -1.75 14.80 9.54
CA MET A 1 -0.40 14.27 9.83
C MET A 1 -0.38 12.74 9.86
N GLU A 2 -1.47 12.12 10.29
CA GLU A 2 -1.64 10.67 10.44
C GLU A 2 -1.31 9.89 9.16
N LEU A 3 -1.94 10.22 8.02
CA LEU A 3 -1.67 9.53 6.74
C LEU A 3 -0.19 9.54 6.34
N LYS A 4 0.50 10.67 6.54
CA LYS A 4 1.92 10.81 6.16
C LYS A 4 2.81 9.90 7.01
N LEU A 5 2.56 9.86 8.31
CA LEU A 5 3.31 9.02 9.24
C LEU A 5 3.01 7.53 9.02
N SER A 6 1.74 7.18 8.84
CA SER A 6 1.32 5.80 8.56
C SER A 6 1.93 5.28 7.25
N LEU A 7 1.90 6.06 6.16
CA LEU A 7 2.52 5.64 4.90
C LEU A 7 4.04 5.54 5.01
N ALA A 8 4.69 6.47 5.72
CA ALA A 8 6.13 6.43 5.93
C ALA A 8 6.57 5.19 6.72
N THR A 9 5.81 4.78 7.75
CA THR A 9 6.15 3.57 8.52
C THR A 9 5.88 2.28 7.74
N LEU A 10 4.81 2.24 6.95
CA LEU A 10 4.49 1.12 6.05
C LEU A 10 5.59 0.94 5.01
N PHE A 11 5.92 1.97 4.23
CA PHE A 11 6.92 1.89 3.16
C PHE A 11 8.36 1.76 3.67
N SER A 12 8.66 2.15 4.92
CA SER A 12 9.99 1.94 5.49
C SER A 12 10.27 0.48 5.84
N LYS A 13 9.25 -0.33 6.09
CA LYS A 13 9.39 -1.70 6.61
C LYS A 13 8.94 -2.77 5.64
N PHE A 14 8.09 -2.41 4.68
CA PHE A 14 7.43 -3.35 3.80
C PHE A 14 7.49 -2.86 2.35
N ASP A 15 7.81 -3.78 1.45
CA ASP A 15 7.51 -3.66 0.03
C ASP A 15 6.08 -4.16 -0.18
N ILE A 16 5.23 -3.31 -0.75
CA ILE A 16 3.78 -3.54 -0.89
C ILE A 16 3.45 -3.55 -2.38
N LYS A 17 2.86 -4.64 -2.87
CA LYS A 17 2.40 -4.77 -4.25
C LYS A 17 0.92 -5.08 -4.29
N THR A 18 0.16 -4.41 -5.14
CA THR A 18 -1.26 -4.70 -5.34
C THR A 18 -1.40 -6.06 -6.04
N VAL A 19 -2.41 -6.84 -5.64
CA VAL A 19 -2.74 -8.11 -6.33
C VAL A 19 -3.39 -7.81 -7.68
N GLU A 20 -4.22 -6.78 -7.75
CA GLU A 20 -4.87 -6.30 -8.97
C GLU A 20 -4.00 -5.29 -9.73
N ASN A 21 -4.28 -5.13 -11.03
CA ASN A 21 -3.63 -4.12 -11.88
C ASN A 21 -3.96 -2.71 -11.37
N PRO A 22 -2.96 -1.89 -10.96
CA PRO A 22 -3.19 -0.55 -10.44
C PRO A 22 -3.97 0.36 -11.40
N TRP A 23 -3.83 0.15 -12.71
CA TRP A 23 -4.47 0.98 -13.74
C TRP A 23 -5.94 0.66 -13.97
N GLU A 24 -6.39 -0.50 -13.51
CA GLU A 24 -7.79 -0.95 -13.57
C GLU A 24 -8.51 -0.70 -12.24
N MET A 25 -7.79 -0.27 -11.19
CA MET A 25 -8.36 -0.01 -9.88
C MET A 25 -9.12 1.32 -9.89
N THR A 26 -10.45 1.23 -9.74
CA THR A 26 -11.35 2.38 -9.67
C THR A 26 -12.14 2.39 -8.37
N TYR A 27 -12.85 3.48 -8.12
CA TYR A 27 -13.71 3.59 -6.95
C TYR A 27 -15.09 2.99 -7.21
N GLU A 28 -15.71 2.43 -6.17
CA GLU A 28 -17.12 2.05 -6.23
C GLU A 28 -18.02 3.28 -6.08
N PHE A 29 -19.14 3.28 -6.80
CA PHE A 29 -20.11 4.37 -6.73
C PHE A 29 -20.64 4.52 -5.29
N SER A 30 -20.52 5.71 -4.74
CA SER A 30 -20.98 6.07 -3.40
C SER A 30 -21.54 7.49 -3.40
N LEU A 31 -22.53 7.74 -2.55
CA LEU A 31 -23.14 9.05 -2.40
C LEU A 31 -22.26 10.04 -1.62
N THR A 32 -21.31 9.54 -0.83
CA THR A 32 -20.48 10.37 0.07
C THR A 32 -19.00 10.24 -0.28
N ILE A 33 -18.38 9.14 0.13
CA ILE A 33 -16.97 8.85 -0.12
C ILE A 33 -16.93 7.52 -0.86
N PRO A 34 -16.48 7.51 -2.12
CA PRO A 34 -16.37 6.30 -2.90
C PRO A 34 -15.12 5.54 -2.45
N VAL A 35 -15.30 4.35 -1.89
CA VAL A 35 -14.23 3.46 -1.42
C VAL A 35 -14.53 2.07 -1.96
N LYS A 36 -13.61 1.52 -2.76
CA LYS A 36 -13.71 0.13 -3.26
C LYS A 36 -13.16 -0.80 -2.19
N GLY A 37 -14.05 -1.33 -1.34
CA GLY A 37 -13.82 -2.47 -0.45
C GLY A 37 -12.46 -2.55 0.29
N PRO A 38 -12.05 -3.75 0.73
CA PRO A 38 -10.68 -4.00 1.15
C PRO A 38 -9.74 -4.07 -0.06
N MET A 39 -8.54 -3.51 0.08
CA MET A 39 -7.49 -3.57 -0.95
C MET A 39 -6.55 -4.73 -0.66
N GLU A 40 -6.57 -5.74 -1.52
CA GLU A 40 -5.69 -6.90 -1.40
C GLU A 40 -4.27 -6.57 -1.87
N VAL A 41 -3.30 -6.80 -0.98
CA VAL A 41 -1.89 -6.50 -1.22
C VAL A 41 -0.99 -7.65 -0.78
N LEU A 42 0.09 -7.85 -1.54
CA LEU A 42 1.21 -8.70 -1.17
C LEU A 42 2.21 -7.86 -0.37
N VAL A 43 2.52 -8.33 0.83
CA VAL A 43 3.43 -7.66 1.76
C VAL A 43 4.71 -8.48 1.87
N THR A 44 5.83 -7.87 1.50
CA THR A 44 7.16 -8.45 1.69
C THR A 44 7.94 -7.61 2.69
N PRO A 45 8.45 -8.17 3.80
CA PRO A 45 9.32 -7.44 4.70
C PRO A 45 10.57 -6.95 3.98
N LEU A 46 10.89 -5.66 4.11
CA LEU A 46 12.18 -5.12 3.68
C LEU A 46 13.23 -5.59 4.68
N THR A 47 13.87 -6.73 4.39
CA THR A 47 15.10 -7.08 5.08
C THR A 47 16.13 -6.02 4.72
N VAL A 48 16.62 -5.28 5.72
CA VAL A 48 17.85 -4.51 5.57
C VAL A 48 18.98 -5.53 5.43
N THR A 49 19.14 -6.09 4.22
CA THR A 49 20.41 -6.67 3.83
C THR A 49 21.38 -5.51 3.86
N ALA A 50 22.11 -5.40 4.96
CA ALA A 50 23.30 -4.60 5.06
C ALA A 50 24.22 -5.10 3.94
N ASP A 51 24.19 -4.38 2.82
CA ASP A 51 25.16 -4.52 1.76
C ASP A 51 26.48 -3.99 2.35
N SER A 52 27.22 -4.89 2.99
CA SER A 52 28.61 -4.70 3.34
C SER A 52 29.42 -4.87 2.06
N ALA A 53 29.74 -3.75 1.41
CA ALA A 53 30.76 -3.65 0.38
C ALA A 53 31.51 -2.32 0.55
#